data_AF-A0A963ECE9-F1
#
_entry.id   AF-A0A963ECE9-F1
#
_cell.length_a   1.000
_cell.length_b   1.000
_cell.length_c   1.000
_cell.angle_alpha   90.00
_cell.angle_beta   90.00
_cell.angle_gamma   90.00
#
_symmetry.space_group_name_H-M   'P 1'
#
loop_
_entity.id
_entity.type
_entity.pdbx_description
1 polymer ?
#
loop_
_entity_poly.entity_id
_entity_poly.type
_entity_poly.pdbx_seq_one_letter_code
_entity_poly.pdbx_strand_id
1 'polypeptide(L)'
;MADIDVFNGDADGICALQQLRLAQPCQSTLVTGVKRDISLLQQVEGGAGDHITVLDISLDKNREALVRLLAQGARLSYYDHHYAGEIPIHSRL
;
A
#
# COMPACT_ATOMS: atom_id res chain seq x y z
N MET A 1 2.98 2.79 15.61
CA MET A 1 2.85 1.43 15.08
C MET A 1 1.38 1.21 14.78
N ALA A 2 1.01 1.63 13.57
CA ALA A 2 -0.29 1.39 12.98
C ALA A 2 -0.12 0.44 11.78
N ASP A 3 -1.12 -0.38 11.54
CA ASP A 3 -1.29 -1.12 10.30
C ASP A 3 -2.21 -0.31 9.38
N ILE A 4 -1.78 -0.08 8.14
CA ILE A 4 -2.51 0.72 7.15
C ILE A 4 -2.65 -0.11 5.88
N ASP A 5 -3.88 -0.29 5.40
CA ASP A 5 -4.17 -0.98 4.15
C ASP A 5 -4.57 0.04 3.09
N VAL A 6 -3.78 0.12 2.02
CA VAL A 6 -3.96 1.02 0.89
C VAL A 6 -4.35 0.20 -0.33
N PHE A 7 -5.54 0.41 -0.88
CA PHE A 7 -6.04 -0.45 -1.96
C PHE A 7 -7.03 0.27 -2.88
N ASN A 8 -7.05 -0.13 -4.16
CA ASN A 8 -8.04 0.36 -5.11
C ASN A 8 -9.45 -0.07 -4.71
N GLY A 9 -10.44 0.81 -4.85
CA GLY A 9 -11.82 0.50 -4.48
C GLY A 9 -12.64 -0.18 -5.58
N ASP A 10 -11.98 -0.84 -6.53
CA ASP A 10 -12.65 -1.77 -7.42
C ASP A 10 -12.66 -3.20 -6.85
N ALA A 11 -13.17 -4.14 -7.62
CA ALA A 11 -13.33 -5.50 -7.15
C ALA A 11 -11.99 -6.19 -6.84
N ASP A 12 -10.92 -5.87 -7.56
CA ASP A 12 -9.63 -6.55 -7.39
C ASP A 12 -8.99 -6.11 -6.07
N GLY A 13 -8.80 -4.81 -5.87
CA GLY A 13 -8.28 -4.27 -4.60
C GLY A 13 -9.11 -4.66 -3.36
N ILE A 14 -10.45 -4.63 -3.45
CA ILE A 14 -11.32 -5.06 -2.33
C ILE A 14 -11.18 -6.57 -2.05
N CYS A 15 -11.16 -7.40 -3.09
CA CYS A 15 -11.02 -8.85 -2.92
C CYS A 15 -9.63 -9.23 -2.41
N ALA A 16 -8.57 -8.56 -2.87
CA ALA A 16 -7.22 -8.74 -2.39
C ALA A 16 -7.13 -8.46 -0.89
N LEU A 17 -7.69 -7.34 -0.41
CA LEU A 17 -7.73 -7.02 1.00
C LEU A 17 -8.51 -8.07 1.80
N GLN A 18 -9.71 -8.45 1.32
CA GLN A 18 -10.55 -9.42 1.99
C GLN A 18 -9.83 -10.77 2.15
N GLN A 19 -9.19 -11.27 1.09
CA GLN A 19 -8.43 -12.51 1.12
C GLN A 19 -7.26 -12.41 2.10
N LEU A 20 -6.50 -11.31 2.06
CA LEU A 20 -5.38 -11.08 2.95
C LEU A 20 -5.83 -11.07 4.42
N ARG A 21 -6.91 -10.37 4.76
CA ARG A 21 -7.39 -10.24 6.15
C ARG A 21 -8.11 -11.49 6.66
N LEU A 22 -8.66 -12.33 5.79
CA LEU A 22 -9.13 -13.66 6.16
C LEU A 22 -7.97 -14.60 6.51
N ALA A 23 -6.87 -14.54 5.75
CA ALA A 23 -5.69 -15.38 5.99
C ALA A 23 -4.80 -14.85 7.14
N GLN A 24 -4.69 -13.52 7.25
CA GLN A 24 -3.86 -12.79 8.20
C GLN A 24 -4.71 -11.67 8.85
N PRO A 25 -5.53 -12.03 9.86
CA PRO A 25 -6.38 -11.08 10.56
C PRO A 25 -5.55 -9.94 11.16
N CYS A 26 -6.01 -8.71 10.94
CA CYS A 26 -5.37 -7.49 11.42
C CYS A 26 -6.42 -6.38 11.50
N GLN A 27 -6.30 -5.52 12.50
CA GLN A 27 -7.05 -4.28 12.56
C GLN A 27 -6.20 -3.18 11.94
N SER A 28 -6.64 -2.65 10.79
CA SER A 28 -5.91 -1.66 10.03
C SER A 28 -6.76 -0.43 9.74
N THR A 29 -6.09 0.71 9.52
CA THR A 29 -6.72 1.89 8.93
C THR A 29 -6.81 1.68 7.43
N LEU A 30 -8.00 1.84 6.86
CA LEU A 30 -8.22 1.65 5.43
C LEU A 30 -8.06 2.98 4.68
N VAL A 31 -7.25 2.96 3.62
CA VAL A 31 -7.09 4.06 2.66
C VAL A 31 -7.48 3.53 1.29
N THR A 32 -8.61 3.99 0.78
CA THR A 32 -9.15 3.55 -0.51
C THR A 32 -9.87 4.70 -1.22
N GLY A 33 -10.15 4.52 -2.50
CA GLY A 33 -10.86 5.49 -3.34
C GLY A 33 -11.80 4.79 -4.32
N VAL A 34 -12.29 5.51 -5.33
CA VAL A 34 -13.06 4.88 -6.42
C VAL A 34 -12.14 4.14 -7.40
N LYS A 35 -12.66 3.23 -8.25
CA LYS A 35 -11.92 2.37 -9.21
C LYS A 35 -10.72 2.98 -9.97
N ARG A 36 -10.68 4.30 -10.17
CA ARG A 36 -9.63 4.99 -10.93
C ARG A 36 -8.82 5.99 -10.09
N ASP A 37 -9.11 6.07 -8.81
CA ASP A 37 -8.28 6.77 -7.85
C ASP A 37 -7.13 5.86 -7.46
N ILE A 38 -6.01 6.01 -8.18
CA ILE A 38 -4.86 5.09 -8.10
C ILE A 38 -3.64 5.71 -7.40
N SER A 39 -3.68 7.01 -7.07
CA SER A 39 -2.61 7.72 -6.35
C SER A 39 -2.89 7.74 -4.85
N LEU A 40 -3.34 6.62 -4.29
CA LEU A 40 -3.85 6.54 -2.91
C LEU A 40 -2.76 6.61 -1.85
N LEU A 41 -1.54 6.15 -2.16
CA LEU A 41 -0.45 6.09 -1.18
C LEU A 41 -0.02 7.49 -0.72
N GLN A 42 -0.29 8.54 -1.51
CA GLN A 42 -0.01 9.92 -1.13
C GLN A 42 -0.82 10.39 0.08
N GLN A 43 -1.98 9.76 0.34
CA GLN A 43 -2.87 10.10 1.46
C GLN A 43 -2.38 9.51 2.79
N VAL A 44 -1.35 8.65 2.75
CA VAL A 44 -0.83 8.01 3.95
C VAL A 44 0.19 8.91 4.64
N GLU A 45 -0.13 9.26 5.88
CA GLU A 45 0.81 9.78 6.87
C GLU A 45 1.32 8.60 7.71
N GLY A 46 2.51 8.10 7.37
CA GLY A 46 3.14 6.97 8.07
C GLY A 46 4.53 7.34 8.57
N GLY A 47 5.01 6.61 9.57
CA GLY A 47 6.33 6.82 10.16
C GLY A 47 7.01 5.56 10.64
N ALA A 48 8.06 5.74 11.42
CA ALA A 48 8.86 4.65 11.95
C ALA A 48 8.02 3.64 12.74
N GLY A 49 8.09 2.37 12.33
CA GLY A 49 7.38 1.27 12.97
C GLY A 49 5.93 1.07 12.51
N ASP A 50 5.42 1.88 11.57
CA ASP A 50 4.15 1.60 10.92
C ASP A 50 4.33 0.60 9.78
N HIS A 51 3.30 -0.22 9.56
CA HIS A 51 3.24 -1.21 8.51
C HIS A 51 2.17 -0.81 7.49
N ILE A 52 2.56 -0.65 6.24
CA ILE A 52 1.69 -0.20 5.17
C ILE A 52 1.60 -1.32 4.14
N THR A 53 0.42 -1.91 3.99
CA THR A 53 0.16 -2.89 2.94
C THR A 53 -0.47 -2.16 1.77
N VAL A 54 0.09 -2.34 0.58
CA VAL A 54 -0.41 -1.72 -0.65
C VAL A 54 -0.88 -2.81 -1.60
N LEU A 55 -2.12 -2.69 -2.09
CA LEU A 55 -2.79 -3.70 -2.90
C LEU A 55 -3.39 -3.05 -4.15
N ASP A 56 -3.12 -3.62 -5.32
CA ASP A 56 -3.82 -3.28 -6.58
C ASP A 56 -3.79 -1.78 -6.97
N ILE A 57 -2.67 -1.11 -6.67
CA ILE A 57 -2.37 0.21 -7.24
C ILE A 57 -0.94 0.21 -7.75
N SER A 58 -0.70 0.87 -8.88
CA SER A 58 0.62 0.85 -9.51
C SER A 58 1.71 1.45 -8.63
N LEU A 59 2.80 0.69 -8.43
CA LEU A 59 4.01 1.19 -7.76
C LEU A 59 4.59 2.40 -8.49
N ASP A 60 4.62 2.37 -9.82
CA ASP A 60 5.14 3.48 -10.63
C ASP A 60 4.38 4.78 -10.36
N LYS A 61 3.04 4.72 -10.27
CA LYS A 61 2.18 5.87 -9.95
C LYS A 61 2.31 6.36 -8.51
N ASN A 62 2.72 5.49 -7.59
CA ASN A 62 2.84 5.79 -6.16
C ASN A 62 4.29 5.90 -5.69
N ARG A 63 5.26 5.95 -6.62
CA ARG A 63 6.70 5.89 -6.34
C ARG A 63 7.17 6.96 -5.36
N GLU A 64 6.75 8.20 -5.57
CA GLU A 64 7.16 9.32 -4.72
C GLU A 64 6.68 9.13 -3.28
N ALA A 65 5.42 8.69 -3.11
CA ALA A 65 4.86 8.40 -1.79
C ALA A 65 5.56 7.19 -1.13
N LEU A 66 5.86 6.14 -1.90
CA LEU A 66 6.61 4.97 -1.43
C LEU A 66 7.99 5.37 -0.89
N VAL A 67 8.77 6.11 -1.68
CA VAL A 67 10.12 6.55 -1.28
C VAL A 67 10.06 7.43 -0.04
N ARG A 68 9.09 8.36 0.02
CA ARG A 68 8.87 9.21 1.20
C ARG A 68 8.60 8.37 2.46
N LEU A 69 7.69 7.41 2.40
CA LEU A 69 7.31 6.57 3.54
C LEU A 69 8.46 5.67 4.00
N LEU A 70 9.21 5.08 3.06
CA LEU A 70 10.43 4.32 3.39
C LEU A 70 11.47 5.17 4.11
N ALA A 71 11.69 6.41 3.65
CA ALA A 71 12.60 7.36 4.27
C ALA A 71 12.13 7.78 5.69
N GLN A 72 10.81 7.84 5.91
CA GLN A 72 10.20 8.09 7.23
C GLN A 72 10.29 6.89 8.18
N GLY A 73 10.79 5.74 7.72
CA GLY A 73 10.99 4.56 8.54
C GLY A 73 9.82 3.58 8.56
N ALA A 74 8.79 3.81 7.74
CA ALA A 74 7.70 2.86 7.58
C ALA A 74 8.21 1.57 6.91
N ARG A 75 7.52 0.47 7.18
CA ARG A 75 7.66 -0.79 6.45
C ARG A 75 6.50 -0.92 5.49
N LEU A 76 6.79 -1.25 4.24
CA LEU A 76 5.78 -1.44 3.21
C LEU A 76 5.81 -2.88 2.70
N SER A 77 4.63 -3.42 2.41
CA SER A 77 4.45 -4.65 1.64
C SER A 77 3.61 -4.30 0.43
N TYR A 78 4.12 -4.55 -0.78
CA TYR A 78 3.50 -4.08 -2.02
C TYR A 78 3.10 -5.28 -2.88
N TYR A 79 1.80 -5.45 -3.12
CA TYR A 79 1.26 -6.52 -3.98
C TYR A 79 0.44 -5.88 -5.10
N ASP A 80 0.98 -5.92 -6.31
CA ASP A 80 0.36 -5.31 -7.47
C ASP A 80 0.77 -6.07 -8.74
N HIS A 81 -0.07 -5.96 -9.77
CA HIS A 81 0.11 -6.59 -11.07
C HIS A 81 0.27 -5.56 -12.21
N HIS A 82 0.14 -4.27 -11.93
CA HIS A 82 0.41 -3.22 -12.91
C HIS A 82 1.91 -3.08 -13.16
N TYR A 83 2.25 -2.31 -14.20
CA TYR A 83 3.64 -1.94 -14.45
C TYR A 83 4.23 -1.19 -13.24
N ALA A 84 5.32 -1.72 -12.69
CA ALA A 84 5.99 -1.18 -11.51
C ALA A 84 7.19 -0.27 -11.84
N GLY A 85 7.69 -0.29 -13.08
CA GLY A 85 8.99 0.32 -13.41
C GLY A 85 10.13 -0.31 -12.63
N GLU A 86 11.14 0.49 -12.28
CA GLU A 86 12.25 0.03 -11.41
C GLU A 86 11.77 -0.09 -9.97
N ILE A 87 11.93 -1.26 -9.34
CA ILE A 87 11.53 -1.46 -7.94
C ILE A 87 12.67 -0.99 -7.02
N PRO A 88 12.42 -0.06 -6.07
CA PRO A 88 13.46 0.39 -5.14
C PRO A 88 14.01 -0.78 -4.30
N ILE A 89 15.33 -0.88 -4.19
CA ILE A 89 15.97 -1.85 -3.28
C ILE A 89 16.02 -1.24 -1.89
N HIS A 90 15.18 -1.73 -0.98
CA HIS A 90 15.12 -1.23 0.38
C HIS A 90 14.75 -2.35 1.36
N SER A 91 15.42 -2.46 2.51
CA SER A 91 15.20 -3.54 3.50
C SER A 91 13.84 -3.48 4.24
N ARG A 92 13.00 -2.50 3.89
CA ARG A 92 11.69 -2.22 4.50
C ARG A 92 10.58 -2.23 3.43
N LEU A 93 10.88 -2.69 2.22
CA LEU A 93 9.94 -2.92 1.14
C LEU A 93 9.87 -4.44 0.86
#